data_AF-A0A835S8P9-F1
#
_entry.id   AF-A0A835S8P9-F1
#
_cell.length_a   1.000
_cell.length_b   1.000
_cell.length_c   1.000
_cell.angle_alpha   90.00
_cell.angle_beta   90.00
_cell.angle_gamma   90.00
#
_symmetry.space_group_name_H-M   'P 1'
#
loop_
_entity.id
_entity.type
_entity.pdbx_description
1 polymer ?
#
loop_
_entity_poly.entity_id
_entity_poly.type
_entity_poly.pdbx_seq_one_letter_code
_entity_poly.pdbx_strand_id
1 'polypeptide(L)'
;MYSPRWQSPEYLEGKEYATATDVFSFGVVLWEVVTLQTPWESELHQYENKGLKVLEPVFIHEEVVTKNKRLAFPEPATLEPALPELAQLVALCERCWHKDPRSRPRMTELQRRGGLQGRVRRAQLIRLVFLLQPLQWRQLVRLSRQQ
;
A
#
# COMPACT_ATOMS: atom_id res chain seq x y z
N MET A 1 16.38 4.38 -4.44
CA MET A 1 14.93 4.47 -4.14
C MET A 1 14.36 3.06 -4.24
N TYR A 2 14.51 2.25 -3.19
CA TYR A 2 13.92 0.90 -3.11
C TYR A 2 13.19 0.83 -1.79
N SER A 3 11.87 1.11 -1.79
CA SER A 3 11.09 0.82 -0.58
C SER A 3 10.57 -0.62 -0.66
N PRO A 4 10.95 -1.50 0.30
CA PRO A 4 10.54 -2.90 0.32
C PRO A 4 9.04 -3.09 0.58
N ARG A 5 8.37 -2.11 1.22
CA ARG A 5 6.98 -2.20 1.68
C ARG A 5 5.95 -2.53 0.59
N TRP A 6 6.22 -2.13 -0.66
CA TRP A 6 5.36 -2.36 -1.82
C TRP A 6 5.77 -3.57 -2.65
N GLN A 7 6.88 -4.24 -2.31
CA GLN A 7 7.45 -5.27 -3.16
C GLN A 7 6.73 -6.62 -2.99
N SER A 8 6.60 -7.33 -4.11
CA SER A 8 6.05 -8.70 -4.13
C SER A 8 6.96 -9.70 -3.40
N PRO A 9 6.40 -10.81 -2.88
CA PRO A 9 7.20 -11.85 -2.23
C PRO A 9 8.31 -12.38 -3.13
N GLU A 10 8.01 -12.65 -4.41
CA GLU A 10 9.00 -13.20 -5.34
C GLU A 10 10.15 -12.23 -5.63
N TYR A 11 9.88 -10.93 -5.65
CA TYR A 11 10.92 -9.91 -5.80
C TYR A 11 11.80 -9.82 -4.55
N LEU A 12 11.18 -9.90 -3.36
CA LEU A 12 11.92 -9.91 -2.08
C LEU A 12 12.80 -11.16 -1.93
N GLU A 13 12.41 -12.28 -2.55
CA GLU A 13 13.20 -13.51 -2.67
C GLU A 13 14.31 -13.43 -3.74
N GLY A 14 14.43 -12.31 -4.48
CA GLY A 14 15.42 -12.14 -5.55
C GLY A 14 15.11 -12.90 -6.84
N LYS A 15 13.85 -13.31 -7.06
CA LYS A 15 13.41 -13.95 -8.32
C LYS A 15 13.23 -12.91 -9.42
N GLU A 16 13.10 -13.39 -10.66
CA GLU A 16 12.90 -12.52 -11.82
C GLU A 16 11.62 -11.69 -11.70
N TYR A 17 11.76 -10.40 -12.00
CA TYR A 17 10.65 -9.47 -12.05
C TYR A 17 9.75 -9.76 -13.25
N ALA A 18 8.43 -9.78 -13.01
CA ALA A 18 7.43 -10.01 -14.03
C ALA A 18 6.25 -9.05 -13.86
N THR A 19 5.35 -8.98 -14.85
CA THR A 19 4.13 -8.17 -14.76
C THR A 19 3.28 -8.49 -13.53
N ALA A 20 3.32 -9.73 -13.03
CA ALA A 20 2.61 -10.11 -11.82
C ALA A 20 3.17 -9.42 -10.55
N THR A 21 4.46 -9.07 -10.54
CA THR A 21 5.10 -8.28 -9.48
C THR A 21 4.53 -6.87 -9.43
N ASP A 22 4.29 -6.24 -10.59
CA ASP A 22 3.62 -4.94 -10.66
C ASP A 22 2.19 -4.98 -10.15
N VAL A 23 1.46 -6.05 -10.47
CA VAL A 23 0.08 -6.23 -10.00
C VAL A 23 0.03 -6.32 -8.48
N PHE A 24 1.02 -6.98 -7.86
CA PHE A 24 1.15 -6.99 -6.39
C PHE A 24 1.34 -5.58 -5.84
N SER A 25 2.33 -4.85 -6.37
CA SER A 25 2.65 -3.48 -5.95
C SER A 25 1.45 -2.55 -6.13
N PHE A 26 0.68 -2.73 -7.21
CA PHE A 26 -0.57 -2.03 -7.45
C PHE A 26 -1.63 -2.30 -6.38
N GLY A 27 -1.77 -3.55 -5.93
CA GLY A 27 -2.65 -3.89 -4.79
C GLY A 27 -2.26 -3.19 -3.49
N VAL A 28 -0.95 -3.07 -3.23
CA VAL A 28 -0.45 -2.33 -2.05
C VAL A 28 -0.72 -0.82 -2.18
N VAL A 29 -0.51 -0.24 -3.36
CA VAL A 29 -0.84 1.18 -3.62
C VAL A 29 -2.35 1.42 -3.49
N LEU A 30 -3.19 0.51 -3.97
CA LEU A 30 -4.64 0.61 -3.78
C LEU A 30 -5.02 0.59 -2.29
N TRP A 31 -4.38 -0.26 -1.49
CA TRP A 31 -4.58 -0.26 -0.05
C TRP A 31 -4.17 1.08 0.57
N GLU A 32 -3.00 1.63 0.22
CA GLU A 32 -2.52 2.93 0.71
C GLU A 32 -3.47 4.08 0.33
N VAL A 33 -4.03 4.05 -0.88
CA VAL A 33 -5.05 5.00 -1.34
C VAL A 33 -6.34 4.85 -0.52
N VAL A 34 -6.77 3.63 -0.22
CA VAL A 34 -8.01 3.37 0.55
C VAL A 34 -7.85 3.78 2.01
N THR A 35 -6.71 3.50 2.63
CA THR A 35 -6.50 3.69 4.07
C THR A 35 -5.85 5.02 4.41
N LEU A 36 -5.19 5.67 3.44
CA LEU A 36 -4.33 6.86 3.63
C LEU A 36 -3.20 6.63 4.62
N GLN A 37 -2.77 5.39 4.76
CA GLN A 37 -1.70 4.97 5.65
C GLN A 37 -0.50 4.47 4.85
N THR A 38 0.68 4.65 5.43
CA THR A 38 1.90 4.02 4.92
C THR A 38 1.85 2.51 5.18
N PRO A 39 2.07 1.64 4.18
CA PRO A 39 2.04 0.20 4.37
C PRO A 39 3.01 -0.26 5.47
N TRP A 40 2.54 -1.12 6.37
CA TRP A 40 3.31 -1.74 7.45
C TRP A 40 3.83 -0.81 8.55
N GLU A 41 3.50 0.48 8.49
CA GLU A 41 4.00 1.50 9.42
C GLU A 41 3.57 1.23 10.85
N SER A 42 2.30 0.82 11.03
CA SER A 42 1.75 0.54 12.36
C SER A 42 2.50 -0.60 13.04
N GLU A 43 2.80 -1.66 12.29
CA GLU A 43 3.50 -2.82 12.82
C GLU A 43 4.98 -2.52 13.07
N LEU A 44 5.65 -1.81 12.17
CA LEU A 44 7.04 -1.39 12.41
C LEU A 44 7.16 -0.57 13.70
N HIS A 45 6.27 0.41 13.90
CA HIS A 45 6.23 1.17 15.15
C HIS A 45 5.96 0.30 16.39
N GLN A 46 5.19 -0.78 16.29
CA GLN A 46 4.98 -1.70 17.41
C GLN A 46 6.27 -2.42 17.83
N TYR A 47 7.18 -2.73 16.90
CA TYR A 47 8.49 -3.30 17.24
C TYR A 47 9.39 -2.25 17.89
N GLU A 48 9.42 -1.04 17.35
CA GLU A 48 10.21 0.07 17.90
C GLU A 48 9.77 0.44 19.32
N ASN A 49 8.46 0.49 19.57
CA ASN A 49 7.90 0.76 20.90
C ASN A 49 8.24 -0.33 21.93
N LYS A 50 8.58 -1.54 21.48
CA LYS A 50 9.08 -2.64 22.33
C LYS A 50 10.61 -2.59 22.52
N GLY A 51 11.27 -1.54 22.03
CA GLY A 51 12.72 -1.41 22.05
C GLY A 51 13.46 -2.29 21.03
N LEU A 52 12.74 -2.88 20.07
CA LEU A 52 13.32 -3.71 19.02
C LEU A 52 13.61 -2.86 17.80
N LYS A 53 14.90 -2.66 17.47
CA LYS A 53 15.31 -2.01 16.23
C LYS A 53 15.37 -3.05 15.11
N VAL A 54 14.34 -3.09 14.27
CA VAL A 54 14.29 -4.00 13.12
C VAL A 54 14.60 -3.21 11.84
N LEU A 55 15.46 -3.76 10.99
CA LEU A 55 15.67 -3.19 9.66
C LEU A 55 14.43 -3.43 8.81
N GLU A 56 13.86 -2.37 8.24
CA GLU A 56 12.63 -2.43 7.44
C GLU A 56 12.66 -3.56 6.38
N PRO A 57 13.72 -3.74 5.55
CA PRO A 57 13.73 -4.83 4.57
C PRO A 57 13.63 -6.22 5.19
N VAL A 58 14.24 -6.42 6.35
CA VAL A 58 14.21 -7.71 7.08
C VAL A 58 12.81 -7.97 7.62
N PHE A 59 12.19 -6.94 8.21
CA PHE A 59 10.81 -7.02 8.69
C PHE A 59 9.84 -7.35 7.55
N ILE A 60 9.92 -6.62 6.44
CA ILE A 60 9.01 -6.80 5.31
C ILE A 60 9.20 -8.18 4.67
N HIS A 61 10.44 -8.64 4.50
CA HIS A 61 10.70 -10.00 4.01
C HIS A 61 10.03 -11.03 4.93
N GLU A 62 10.21 -10.92 6.24
CA GLU A 62 9.62 -11.86 7.20
C GLU A 62 8.09 -11.87 7.14
N GLU A 63 7.44 -10.70 7.17
CA GLU A 63 5.97 -10.63 7.15
C GLU A 63 5.39 -11.08 5.79
N VAL A 64 5.97 -10.64 4.68
CA VAL A 64 5.39 -10.82 3.34
C VAL A 64 5.77 -12.18 2.73
N VAL A 65 7.02 -12.60 2.89
CA VAL A 65 7.56 -13.85 2.31
C VAL A 65 7.35 -15.01 3.27
N THR A 66 7.91 -14.94 4.48
CA THR A 66 7.90 -16.07 5.43
C THR A 66 6.49 -16.33 5.96
N LYS A 67 5.83 -15.29 6.48
CA LYS A 67 4.50 -15.41 7.11
C LYS A 67 3.35 -15.31 6.12
N ASN A 68 3.62 -14.89 4.88
CA ASN A 68 2.60 -14.61 3.87
C ASN A 68 1.49 -13.68 4.38
N LYS A 69 1.83 -12.74 5.27
CA LYS A 69 0.91 -11.73 5.78
C LYS A 69 0.58 -10.72 4.70
N ARG A 70 -0.61 -10.13 4.77
CA ARG A 70 -1.07 -9.03 3.93
C ARG A 70 -1.55 -7.88 4.80
N LEU A 71 -1.64 -6.70 4.20
CA LEU A 71 -2.07 -5.49 4.90
C LEU A 71 -3.54 -5.64 5.33
N ALA A 72 -3.80 -5.41 6.60
CA ALA A 72 -5.14 -5.43 7.14
C ALA A 72 -5.90 -4.17 6.70
N PHE A 73 -7.19 -4.32 6.41
CA PHE A 73 -8.06 -3.16 6.24
C PHE A 73 -8.63 -2.75 7.59
N PRO A 74 -8.71 -1.43 7.87
CA PRO A 74 -9.41 -0.96 9.05
C PRO A 74 -10.92 -1.21 8.91
N GLU A 75 -11.63 -1.22 10.04
CA GLU A 75 -13.08 -1.38 10.06
C GLU A 75 -13.75 -0.31 9.17
N PRO A 76 -14.71 -0.65 8.31
CA PRO A 76 -15.31 0.30 7.36
C PRO A 76 -15.81 1.60 7.99
N ALA A 77 -16.29 1.55 9.23
CA ALA A 77 -16.77 2.70 9.99
C ALA A 77 -15.68 3.71 10.39
N THR A 78 -14.41 3.35 10.27
CA THR A 78 -13.26 4.22 10.62
C THR A 78 -12.65 4.90 9.39
N LEU A 79 -13.11 4.53 8.18
CA LEU A 79 -12.66 5.14 6.92
C LEU A 79 -13.52 6.37 6.59
N GLU A 80 -12.86 7.52 6.42
CA GLU A 80 -13.51 8.79 6.11
C GLU A 80 -12.94 9.41 4.82
N PRO A 81 -13.80 9.79 3.84
CA PRO A 81 -15.24 9.58 3.81
C PRO A 81 -15.59 8.09 3.64
N ALA A 82 -16.80 7.69 4.10
CA ALA A 82 -17.32 6.36 3.82
C ALA A 82 -17.25 6.03 2.32
N LEU A 83 -16.72 4.85 1.99
CA LEU A 83 -16.53 4.37 0.62
C LEU A 83 -17.55 3.26 0.31
N PRO A 84 -18.64 3.55 -0.42
CA PRO A 84 -19.64 2.53 -0.79
C PRO A 84 -19.06 1.34 -1.54
N GLU A 85 -17.98 1.57 -2.31
CA GLU A 85 -17.27 0.55 -3.08
C GLU A 85 -16.14 -0.15 -2.30
N LEU A 86 -16.01 0.08 -0.99
CA LEU A 86 -14.91 -0.45 -0.18
C LEU A 86 -14.76 -1.97 -0.33
N ALA A 87 -15.86 -2.72 -0.24
CA ALA A 87 -15.82 -4.18 -0.38
C ALA A 87 -15.23 -4.63 -1.73
N GLN A 88 -15.49 -3.89 -2.81
CA GLN A 88 -14.95 -4.20 -4.14
C GLN A 88 -13.45 -3.86 -4.23
N LEU A 89 -13.03 -2.76 -3.59
CA LEU A 89 -11.63 -2.35 -3.51
C LEU A 89 -10.81 -3.30 -2.64
N VAL A 90 -11.34 -3.73 -1.49
CA VAL A 90 -10.73 -4.77 -0.64
C VAL A 90 -10.53 -6.05 -1.43
N ALA A 91 -11.59 -6.56 -2.05
CA ALA A 91 -11.52 -7.77 -2.86
C ALA A 91 -10.55 -7.61 -4.05
N LEU A 92 -10.41 -6.40 -4.59
CA LEU A 92 -9.43 -6.12 -5.64
C LEU A 92 -8.00 -6.17 -5.11
N CYS A 93 -7.70 -5.52 -3.99
CA CYS A 93 -6.39 -5.59 -3.34
C CYS A 93 -6.03 -7.04 -3.03
N GLU A 94 -6.96 -7.81 -2.47
CA GLU A 94 -6.82 -9.23 -2.17
C GLU A 94 -6.43 -10.10 -3.37
N ARG A 95 -7.05 -9.85 -4.52
CA ARG A 95 -6.66 -10.53 -5.77
C ARG A 95 -5.31 -10.06 -6.28
N CYS A 96 -5.02 -8.76 -6.19
CA CYS A 96 -3.77 -8.18 -6.68
C CYS A 96 -2.55 -8.69 -5.90
N TRP A 97 -2.63 -8.85 -4.58
CA TRP A 97 -1.53 -9.33 -3.74
C TRP A 97 -1.60 -10.83 -3.41
N HIS A 98 -2.25 -11.62 -4.25
CA HIS A 98 -2.35 -13.07 -4.04
C HIS A 98 -0.95 -13.73 -3.95
N LYS A 99 -0.81 -14.78 -3.12
CA LYS A 99 0.46 -15.49 -2.90
C LYS A 99 1.05 -16.03 -4.21
N ASP A 100 0.28 -16.80 -4.96
CA ASP A 100 0.67 -17.26 -6.30
C ASP A 100 0.59 -16.10 -7.31
N PRO A 101 1.70 -15.70 -7.96
CA PRO A 101 1.70 -14.64 -8.98
C PRO A 101 0.77 -14.92 -10.16
N ARG A 102 0.52 -16.19 -10.50
CA ARG A 102 -0.33 -16.58 -11.64
C ARG A 102 -1.82 -16.42 -11.36
N SER A 103 -2.20 -16.39 -10.09
CA SER A 103 -3.59 -16.16 -9.67
C SER A 103 -3.93 -14.67 -9.60
N ARG A 104 -2.94 -13.78 -9.75
CA ARG A 104 -3.16 -12.34 -9.77
C ARG A 104 -3.80 -11.95 -11.11
N PRO A 105 -4.74 -10.98 -11.11
CA PRO A 105 -5.38 -10.53 -12.33
C PRO A 105 -4.36 -9.85 -13.25
N ARG A 106 -4.62 -9.86 -14.56
CA ARG A 106 -3.83 -9.06 -15.50
C ARG A 106 -4.26 -7.59 -15.39
N MET A 107 -3.33 -6.67 -15.61
CA MET A 107 -3.64 -5.23 -15.58
C MET A 107 -4.76 -4.85 -16.58
N THR A 108 -4.85 -5.55 -17.71
CA THR A 108 -5.93 -5.40 -18.71
C THR A 108 -7.31 -5.81 -18.18
N GLU A 109 -7.38 -6.76 -17.25
CA GLU A 109 -8.62 -7.21 -16.63
C GLU A 109 -9.12 -6.23 -15.58
N LEU A 110 -8.18 -5.50 -14.93
CA LEU A 110 -8.48 -4.44 -13.98
C LEU A 110 -9.16 -3.23 -14.64
N GLN A 111 -8.86 -2.99 -15.92
CA GLN A 111 -9.45 -1.89 -16.69
C GLN A 111 -10.86 -2.20 -17.22
N ARG A 112 -11.19 -3.48 -17.49
CA ARG A 112 -12.46 -3.88 -18.15
C ARG A 112 -13.65 -4.03 -17.20
N ARG A 113 -13.44 -4.27 -15.91
CA ARG A 113 -14.54 -4.33 -14.93
C ARG A 113 -14.89 -2.92 -14.48
N GLY A 114 -15.96 -2.36 -15.06
CA GLY A 114 -16.50 -1.02 -14.80
C GLY A 114 -17.02 -0.75 -13.37
N GLY A 115 -16.30 -1.14 -12.33
CA GLY A 115 -16.63 -0.82 -10.93
C GLY A 115 -16.14 0.55 -10.47
N LEU A 116 -15.16 1.16 -11.16
CA LEU A 116 -14.75 2.55 -10.96
C LEU A 116 -15.56 3.53 -11.84
N GLN A 117 -16.72 3.11 -12.37
CA GLN A 117 -17.71 4.02 -12.97
C GLN A 117 -18.53 4.77 -11.93
N GLY A 118 -18.45 4.36 -10.64
CA GLY A 118 -18.76 5.24 -9.54
C GLY A 118 -17.87 6.46 -9.66
N ARG A 119 -18.49 7.62 -9.89
CA ARG A 119 -17.84 8.91 -10.10
C ARG A 119 -17.04 9.26 -8.84
N VAL A 120 -15.83 8.71 -8.68
CA VAL A 120 -14.84 9.24 -7.75
C VAL A 120 -14.56 10.63 -8.28
N ARG A 121 -15.27 11.63 -7.73
CA ARG A 121 -15.19 13.00 -8.25
C ARG A 121 -13.71 13.34 -8.20
N ARG A 122 -13.14 13.87 -9.29
CA ARG A 122 -11.73 14.27 -9.37
C ARG A 122 -11.26 15.01 -8.09
N ALA A 123 -12.16 15.73 -7.42
CA ALA A 123 -11.94 16.37 -6.12
C ALA A 123 -11.55 15.43 -4.94
N GLN A 124 -12.02 14.18 -4.90
CA GLN A 124 -11.69 13.19 -3.86
C GLN A 124 -10.29 12.59 -4.07
N LEU A 125 -9.93 12.25 -5.31
CA LEU A 125 -8.58 11.77 -5.65
C LEU A 125 -7.52 12.90 -5.59
N ILE A 126 -7.88 14.12 -6.00
CA ILE A 126 -6.97 15.28 -5.92
C ILE A 126 -6.71 15.66 -4.45
N ARG A 127 -7.68 15.54 -3.54
CA ARG A 127 -7.40 15.71 -2.10
C ARG A 127 -6.50 14.59 -1.54
N LEU A 128 -6.63 13.37 -2.04
CA LEU A 128 -5.80 12.23 -1.67
C LEU A 128 -4.32 12.41 -2.03
N VAL A 129 -4.06 12.86 -3.26
CA VAL A 129 -2.69 13.07 -3.78
C VAL A 129 -2.05 14.32 -3.16
N PHE A 130 -2.81 15.38 -2.89
CA PHE A 130 -2.29 16.60 -2.26
C PHE A 130 -2.08 16.52 -0.74
N LEU A 131 -2.60 15.50 -0.05
CA LEU A 131 -2.32 15.30 1.38
C LEU A 131 -1.02 14.51 1.64
N LEU A 132 -0.52 13.76 0.65
CA LEU A 132 0.69 12.93 0.79
C LEU A 132 2.02 13.69 0.60
N GLN A 133 2.00 15.00 0.29
CA GLN A 133 3.22 15.77 -0.03
C GLN A 133 3.45 17.15 0.66
N PRO A 134 2.58 17.77 1.50
CA PRO A 134 2.93 19.07 2.12
C PRO A 134 3.69 18.95 3.45
N LEU A 135 3.62 17.81 4.15
CA LEU A 135 4.02 17.75 5.56
C LEU A 135 5.53 17.60 5.79
N GLN A 136 6.32 17.21 4.78
CA GLN A 136 7.78 17.19 4.90
C GLN A 136 8.44 18.53 4.55
N TRP A 137 7.84 19.37 3.69
CA TRP A 137 8.45 20.65 3.30
C TRP A 137 8.44 21.69 4.44
N ARG A 138 7.38 21.72 5.26
CA ARG A 138 7.29 22.67 6.38
C ARG A 138 8.29 22.39 7.51
N GLN A 139 8.69 21.13 7.70
CA GLN A 139 9.73 20.78 8.67
C GLN A 139 11.14 21.03 8.10
N LEU A 140 11.37 20.74 6.81
CA LEU A 140 12.65 21.01 6.16
C LEU A 140 12.95 22.52 6.03
N VAL A 141 11.96 23.36 5.72
CA VAL A 141 12.13 24.83 5.67
C VAL A 141 12.34 25.46 7.06
N ARG A 142 11.87 24.80 8.14
CA ARG A 142 12.14 25.24 9.52
C ARG A 142 13.56 24.89 9.95
N LEU A 143 14.04 23.70 9.59
CA LEU A 143 15.40 23.24 9.90
C LEU A 143 16.47 23.96 9.06
N SER A 144 16.15 24.39 7.83
CA SER A 144 17.08 25.16 6.98
C SER A 144 17.16 26.65 7.33
N ARG A 145 16.38 27.14 8.31
CA ARG A 145 16.40 28.53 8.79
C ARG A 145 17.05 28.66 10.18
N GLN A 146 17.53 27.56 10.75
CA GLN A 146 18.27 27.53 12.03
C GLN A 146 19.74 27.10 11.86
N GLN A 147 20.28 27.15 10.64
CA GLN A 147 21.71 27.09 10.36
C GLN A 147 22.15 28.37 9.66
#